data_AF-B0XBT5-F1
#
_entry.id   AF-B0XBT5-F1
#
_cell.length_a   1.000
_cell.length_b   1.000
_cell.length_c   1.000
_cell.angle_alpha   90.00
_cell.angle_beta   90.00
_cell.angle_gamma   90.00
#
_symmetry.space_group_name_H-M   'P 1'
#
loop_
_entity.id
_entity.type
_entity.pdbx_description
1 polymer ?
#
loop_
_entity_poly.entity_id
_entity_poly.type
_entity_poly.pdbx_seq_one_letter_code
_entity_poly.pdbx_strand_id
1 'polypeptide(L)'
;MVEGETLTLHCLAFGSAPRITWIVGNQSLSASTDHIQLQEDDKGVENARLTISAVTMADYTDYTCEGRNNATDISGKPAHVSITVRIRGKYAALYVFVGIIAEVVVLCIIILICERRRNKTEIEESDTDQSPDQHKNGHNGNASELRQRKS
;
A
#
# COMPACT_ATOMS: atom_id res chain seq x y z
N MET A 1 -2.10 -13.72 -6.41
CA MET A 1 -1.70 -13.24 -7.74
C MET A 1 -1.82 -11.72 -7.78
N VAL A 2 -1.04 -11.04 -8.61
CA VAL A 2 -1.15 -9.59 -8.84
C VAL A 2 -1.81 -9.33 -10.19
N GLU A 3 -2.57 -8.23 -10.27
CA GLU A 3 -3.17 -7.77 -11.52
C GLU A 3 -2.15 -7.60 -12.65
N GLY A 4 -2.49 -8.11 -13.84
CA GLY A 4 -1.66 -8.11 -15.03
C GLY A 4 -0.74 -9.33 -15.17
N GLU A 5 -0.65 -10.20 -14.17
CA GLU A 5 0.07 -11.48 -14.27
C GLU A 5 -0.76 -12.51 -15.06
N THR A 6 -0.09 -13.52 -15.60
CA THR A 6 -0.77 -14.67 -16.24
C THR A 6 -1.07 -15.73 -15.19
N LEU A 7 -2.33 -16.19 -15.12
CA LEU A 7 -2.74 -17.33 -14.31
C LEU A 7 -2.79 -18.59 -15.14
N THR A 8 -2.27 -19.69 -14.60
CA THR A 8 -2.48 -21.03 -15.18
C THR A 8 -3.00 -21.96 -14.10
N LEU A 9 -4.18 -22.53 -14.33
CA LEU A 9 -4.79 -23.56 -13.52
C LEU A 9 -4.69 -24.90 -14.25
N HIS A 10 -4.30 -25.94 -13.54
CA HIS A 10 -4.17 -27.29 -14.09
C HIS A 10 -5.09 -28.24 -13.34
N CYS A 11 -6.05 -28.82 -14.06
CA CYS A 11 -6.92 -29.85 -13.53
C CYS A 11 -6.39 -31.23 -13.87
N LEU A 12 -5.92 -31.93 -12.85
CA LEU A 12 -5.41 -33.29 -12.98
C LEU A 12 -6.57 -34.28 -12.86
N ALA A 13 -6.95 -34.89 -13.98
CA ALA A 13 -7.93 -35.96 -14.02
C ALA A 13 -7.26 -37.34 -14.14
N PHE A 14 -7.82 -38.32 -13.44
CA PHE A 14 -7.37 -39.71 -13.47
C PHE A 14 -8.55 -40.61 -13.83
N GLY A 15 -8.29 -41.65 -14.62
CA GLY A 15 -9.31 -42.61 -15.08
C GLY A 15 -9.27 -42.82 -16.59
N SER A 16 -10.23 -43.58 -17.11
CA SER A 16 -10.35 -43.90 -18.52
C SER A 16 -10.99 -42.74 -19.31
N ALA A 17 -10.20 -42.11 -20.19
CA ALA A 17 -10.61 -41.04 -21.09
C ALA A 17 -11.44 -39.93 -20.40
N PRO A 18 -10.86 -39.22 -19.41
CA PRO A 18 -11.55 -38.13 -18.75
C PRO A 18 -11.80 -36.96 -19.71
N ARG A 19 -12.93 -36.28 -19.54
CA ARG A 19 -13.30 -35.05 -20.22
C ARG A 19 -13.45 -33.95 -19.17
N ILE A 20 -12.81 -32.81 -19.42
CA ILE A 20 -12.76 -31.69 -18.48
C ILE A 20 -13.62 -30.54 -18.98
N THR A 21 -14.42 -30.00 -18.06
CA THR A 21 -15.21 -28.78 -18.24
C THR A 21 -14.85 -27.80 -17.14
N TRP A 22 -14.59 -26.55 -17.49
CA TRP A 22 -14.36 -25.49 -16.51
C TRP A 22 -15.64 -24.70 -16.26
N ILE A 23 -15.89 -24.34 -15.02
CA ILE A 23 -16.97 -23.46 -14.58
C ILE A 23 -16.31 -22.30 -13.83
N VAL A 24 -16.46 -21.09 -14.34
CA VAL A 24 -15.86 -19.87 -13.80
C VAL A 24 -16.98 -19.00 -13.24
N GLY A 25 -17.01 -18.85 -11.91
CA GLY A 25 -18.16 -18.33 -11.19
C GLY A 25 -19.40 -19.19 -11.47
N ASN A 26 -20.35 -18.63 -12.22
CA ASN A 26 -21.60 -19.30 -12.60
C ASN A 26 -21.66 -19.68 -14.09
N GLN A 27 -20.56 -19.50 -14.84
CA GLN A 27 -20.53 -19.72 -16.28
C GLN A 27 -19.68 -20.95 -16.63
N SER A 28 -20.28 -21.90 -17.35
CA SER A 28 -19.53 -23.00 -17.95
C SER A 28 -18.79 -22.52 -19.19
N LEU A 29 -17.50 -22.86 -19.28
CA LEU A 29 -16.67 -22.58 -20.43
C LEU A 29 -16.71 -23.77 -21.39
N SER A 30 -17.13 -23.53 -22.62
CA SER A 30 -17.17 -24.54 -23.68
C SER A 30 -16.01 -24.43 -24.66
N ALA A 31 -15.31 -23.29 -24.70
CA ALA A 31 -14.21 -23.04 -25.61
C ALA A 31 -13.29 -21.92 -25.07
N SER A 32 -12.09 -21.83 -25.64
CA SER A 32 -11.20 -20.69 -25.44
C SER A 32 -11.84 -19.38 -25.92
N THR A 33 -11.54 -18.30 -25.22
CA THR A 33 -11.88 -16.91 -25.54
C THR A 33 -10.59 -16.11 -25.72
N ASP A 34 -10.66 -14.80 -25.97
CA ASP A 34 -9.46 -13.95 -26.02
C ASP A 34 -8.70 -13.93 -24.68
N HIS A 35 -9.45 -13.80 -23.58
CA HIS A 35 -8.91 -13.69 -22.21
C HIS A 35 -8.53 -15.03 -21.58
N ILE A 36 -9.27 -16.10 -21.89
CA ILE A 36 -9.12 -17.43 -21.30
C ILE A 36 -8.81 -18.45 -22.38
N GLN A 37 -7.66 -19.12 -22.27
CA GLN A 37 -7.23 -20.20 -23.15
C GLN A 37 -7.34 -21.56 -22.46
N LEU A 38 -8.03 -22.50 -23.10
CA LEU A 38 -8.09 -23.90 -22.70
C LEU A 38 -7.09 -24.71 -23.55
N GLN A 39 -6.30 -25.54 -22.88
CA GLN A 39 -5.24 -26.32 -23.50
C GLN A 39 -5.23 -27.75 -22.96
N GLU A 40 -4.72 -28.66 -23.77
CA GLU A 40 -4.45 -30.04 -23.40
C GLU A 40 -3.31 -30.13 -22.38
N ASP A 41 -3.34 -31.14 -21.51
CA ASP A 41 -2.19 -31.46 -20.66
C ASP A 41 -1.19 -32.39 -21.35
N ASP A 42 -0.09 -32.68 -20.65
CA ASP A 42 0.97 -33.56 -21.14
C ASP A 42 0.51 -35.03 -21.32
N LYS A 43 -0.71 -35.36 -20.92
CA LYS A 43 -1.29 -36.71 -20.97
C LYS A 43 -2.38 -36.86 -22.04
N GLY A 44 -2.67 -35.83 -22.82
CA GLY A 44 -3.70 -35.92 -23.84
C GLY A 44 -5.09 -35.47 -23.41
N VAL A 45 -5.24 -34.89 -22.22
CA VAL A 45 -6.57 -34.53 -21.69
C VAL A 45 -6.93 -33.11 -22.14
N GLU A 46 -7.89 -33.03 -23.06
CA GLU A 46 -8.41 -31.75 -23.55
C GLU A 46 -8.93 -30.87 -22.42
N ASN A 47 -8.69 -29.56 -22.53
CA ASN A 47 -9.09 -28.52 -21.57
C ASN A 47 -8.54 -28.73 -20.15
N ALA A 48 -7.57 -29.60 -19.92
CA ALA A 48 -7.01 -29.83 -18.59
C ALA A 48 -6.26 -28.60 -18.04
N ARG A 49 -5.71 -27.73 -18.90
CA ARG A 49 -5.05 -26.48 -18.51
C ARG A 49 -5.89 -25.27 -18.92
N LEU A 50 -6.25 -24.42 -17.95
CA LEU A 50 -6.90 -23.14 -18.16
C LEU A 50 -5.87 -22.03 -17.90
N THR A 51 -5.64 -21.17 -18.89
CA THR A 51 -4.71 -20.05 -18.80
C THR A 51 -5.47 -18.74 -19.00
N ILE A 52 -5.28 -17.78 -18.09
CA ILE A 52 -5.86 -16.44 -18.17
C ILE A 52 -4.73 -15.44 -18.32
N SER A 53 -4.73 -14.71 -19.42
CA SER A 53 -3.73 -13.67 -19.69
C SER A 53 -4.08 -12.38 -18.96
N ALA A 54 -3.07 -11.74 -18.35
CA ALA A 54 -3.20 -10.41 -17.74
C ALA A 54 -4.41 -10.27 -16.80
N VAL A 55 -4.42 -11.05 -15.71
CA VAL A 55 -5.57 -11.13 -14.80
C VAL A 55 -5.98 -9.77 -14.24
N THR A 56 -7.28 -9.58 -14.07
CA THR A 56 -7.91 -8.35 -13.59
C THR A 56 -8.63 -8.58 -12.27
N MET A 57 -9.08 -7.52 -11.59
CA MET A 57 -9.91 -7.69 -10.39
C MET A 57 -11.22 -8.46 -10.66
N ALA A 58 -11.71 -8.46 -11.90
CA ALA A 58 -12.93 -9.18 -12.28
C ALA A 58 -12.72 -10.71 -12.34
N ASP A 59 -11.47 -11.17 -12.46
CA ASP A 59 -11.10 -12.59 -12.43
C ASP A 59 -11.03 -13.13 -10.99
N TYR A 60 -11.35 -12.31 -9.98
CA TYR A 60 -11.53 -12.75 -8.60
C TYR A 60 -12.84 -13.53 -8.49
N THR A 61 -12.78 -14.84 -8.72
CA THR A 61 -13.94 -15.72 -8.64
C THR A 61 -13.54 -17.16 -8.33
N ASP A 62 -14.53 -18.02 -8.21
CA ASP A 62 -14.35 -19.46 -8.04
C ASP A 62 -14.19 -20.14 -9.40
N TYR A 63 -13.14 -20.94 -9.52
CA TYR A 63 -12.85 -21.77 -10.69
C TYR A 63 -13.09 -23.21 -10.30
N THR A 64 -14.08 -23.83 -10.94
CA THR A 64 -14.42 -25.23 -10.71
C THR A 64 -14.03 -26.04 -11.94
N CYS A 65 -13.19 -27.05 -11.74
CA CYS A 65 -12.96 -28.08 -12.73
C CYS A 65 -13.94 -29.22 -12.49
N GLU A 66 -14.69 -29.60 -13.53
CA GLU A 66 -15.57 -30.75 -13.54
C GLU A 66 -14.98 -31.83 -14.47
N GLY A 67 -14.75 -33.02 -13.93
CA GLY A 67 -14.27 -34.19 -14.66
C GLY A 67 -15.39 -35.20 -14.88
N ARG A 68 -15.57 -35.61 -16.14
CA ARG A 68 -16.50 -36.68 -16.55
C ARG A 68 -15.80 -37.79 -17.32
N ASN A 69 -16.25 -39.02 -17.14
CA ASN A 69 -15.96 -40.17 -17.98
C ASN A 69 -17.23 -41.03 -18.14
N ASN A 70 -17.12 -42.13 -18.89
CA ASN A 70 -18.25 -43.03 -19.14
C ASN A 70 -18.93 -43.54 -17.84
N ALA A 71 -18.16 -43.84 -16.80
CA ALA A 71 -18.71 -44.31 -15.53
C ALA A 71 -19.46 -43.21 -14.77
N THR A 72 -18.94 -41.98 -14.77
CA THR A 72 -19.62 -40.83 -14.14
C THR A 72 -20.85 -40.39 -14.92
N ASP A 73 -20.86 -40.59 -16.25
CA ASP A 73 -22.05 -40.33 -17.07
C ASP A 73 -23.18 -41.30 -16.73
N ILE A 74 -22.86 -42.60 -16.60
CA ILE A 74 -23.83 -43.64 -16.23
C ILE A 74 -24.35 -43.42 -14.80
N SER A 75 -23.46 -43.11 -13.86
CA SER A 75 -23.85 -42.89 -12.46
C SER A 75 -24.46 -41.50 -12.21
N GLY A 76 -24.37 -40.58 -13.17
CA GLY A 76 -24.83 -39.20 -13.05
C GLY A 76 -24.05 -38.36 -12.02
N LYS A 77 -22.84 -38.79 -11.64
CA LYS A 77 -22.05 -38.17 -10.57
C LYS A 77 -20.67 -37.75 -11.09
N PRO A 78 -20.53 -36.52 -11.62
CA PRO A 78 -19.22 -35.99 -12.03
C PRO A 78 -18.33 -35.71 -10.83
N ALA A 79 -17.01 -35.75 -11.03
CA ALA A 79 -16.04 -35.26 -10.06
C ALA A 79 -15.90 -33.74 -10.22
N HIS A 80 -15.87 -32.98 -9.13
CA HIS A 80 -15.67 -31.53 -9.16
C HIS A 80 -14.65 -31.09 -8.11
N VAL A 81 -13.82 -30.12 -8.47
CA VAL A 81 -12.88 -29.45 -7.57
C VAL A 81 -12.92 -27.95 -7.81
N SER A 82 -13.10 -27.18 -6.75
CA SER A 82 -13.22 -25.72 -6.82
C SER A 82 -12.04 -25.04 -6.13
N ILE A 83 -11.53 -23.96 -6.73
CA ILE A 83 -10.50 -23.11 -6.17
C ILE A 83 -10.88 -21.64 -6.33
N THR A 84 -10.70 -20.84 -5.28
CA THR A 84 -10.88 -19.39 -5.33
C THR A 84 -9.56 -18.70 -5.64
N VAL A 85 -9.51 -17.94 -6.72
CA VAL A 85 -8.31 -17.19 -7.11
C VAL A 85 -8.35 -15.80 -6.49
N ARG A 86 -7.34 -15.46 -5.68
CA ARG A 86 -7.21 -14.12 -5.08
C ARG A 86 -6.22 -13.23 -5.84
N ILE A 87 -6.71 -12.08 -6.28
CA ILE A 87 -5.97 -11.11 -7.09
C ILE A 87 -5.79 -9.83 -6.27
N ARG A 88 -4.57 -9.28 -6.27
CA ARG A 88 -4.21 -8.04 -5.59
C ARG A 88 -3.93 -6.94 -6.61
N GLY A 89 -4.35 -5.72 -6.30
CA GLY A 89 -4.14 -4.56 -7.17
C GLY A 89 -2.66 -4.24 -7.35
N LYS A 90 -2.27 -3.87 -8.57
CA LYS A 90 -0.87 -3.60 -8.94
C LYS A 90 -0.23 -2.46 -8.14
N TYR A 91 -1.02 -1.50 -7.71
CA TYR A 91 -0.54 -0.28 -7.05
C TYR A 91 -0.67 -0.29 -5.52
N ALA A 92 -1.08 -1.40 -4.92
CA ALA A 92 -1.31 -1.49 -3.47
C ALA A 92 -0.05 -1.09 -2.66
N ALA A 93 1.12 -1.56 -3.07
CA ALA A 93 2.39 -1.20 -2.42
C ALA A 93 2.74 0.28 -2.64
N LEU A 94 2.43 0.82 -3.82
CA LEU A 94 2.70 2.21 -4.19
C LEU A 94 1.96 3.18 -3.26
N TYR A 95 0.69 2.91 -2.96
CA TYR A 95 -0.09 3.71 -2.01
C TYR A 95 0.50 3.72 -0.60
N VAL A 96 1.09 2.61 -0.15
CA VAL A 96 1.80 2.55 1.15
C VAL A 96 3.01 3.48 1.14
N PHE A 97 3.83 3.44 0.10
CA PHE A 97 4.99 4.33 -0.01
C PHE A 97 4.61 5.81 -0.08
N VAL A 98 3.57 6.15 -0.85
CA VAL A 98 3.06 7.52 -0.95
C VAL A 98 2.59 8.02 0.43
N GLY A 99 1.95 7.17 1.23
CA GLY A 99 1.56 7.51 2.60
C GLY A 99 2.76 7.87 3.49
N ILE A 100 3.82 7.06 3.45
CA ILE A 100 5.06 7.31 4.20
C ILE A 100 5.72 8.63 3.76
N ILE A 101 5.80 8.87 2.45
CA ILE A 101 6.38 10.10 1.91
C ILE A 101 5.57 11.33 2.34
N ALA A 102 4.24 11.24 2.31
CA ALA A 102 3.37 12.32 2.74
C ALA A 102 3.58 12.67 4.23
N GLU A 103 3.74 11.66 5.09
CA GLU A 103 4.03 11.87 6.52
C GLU A 103 5.36 12.60 6.73
N VAL A 104 6.43 12.18 6.04
CA VAL A 104 7.74 12.84 6.11
C VAL A 104 7.65 14.30 5.67
N VAL A 105 6.93 14.59 4.58
CA VAL A 105 6.73 15.96 4.08
C VAL A 105 6.00 16.82 5.11
N VAL A 106 4.95 16.29 5.75
CA VAL A 106 4.21 17.00 6.80
C VAL A 106 5.12 17.33 7.99
N LEU A 107 5.94 16.37 8.44
CA LEU A 107 6.90 16.59 9.52
C LEU A 107 7.93 17.66 9.15
N CYS A 108 8.49 17.60 7.93
CA CYS A 108 9.40 18.64 7.44
C CYS A 108 8.75 20.02 7.39
N ILE A 109 7.50 20.14 6.94
CA ILE A 109 6.76 21.41 6.92
C ILE A 109 6.59 21.97 8.33
N ILE A 110 6.21 21.13 9.31
CA ILE A 110 6.06 21.55 10.70
C ILE A 110 7.39 22.06 11.26
N ILE A 111 8.48 21.31 11.06
CA ILE A 111 9.82 21.68 11.50
C ILE A 111 10.23 23.02 10.89
N LEU A 112 10.08 23.19 9.56
CA LEU A 112 10.43 24.43 8.86
C LEU A 112 9.63 25.64 9.36
N ILE A 113 8.34 25.46 9.67
CA ILE A 113 7.52 26.53 10.26
C ILE A 113 8.02 26.88 11.67
N CYS A 114 8.33 25.88 12.49
CA CYS A 114 8.85 26.08 13.84
C CYS A 114 10.21 26.79 13.84
N GLU A 115 11.15 26.36 12.98
CA GLU A 115 12.45 27.01 12.80
C GLU A 115 12.29 28.44 12.31
N ARG A 116 11.43 28.65 11.30
CA ARG A 116 11.15 29.98 10.77
C ARG A 116 10.49 30.90 11.80
N ARG A 117 9.66 30.37 12.71
CA ARG A 117 9.08 31.14 13.82
C ARG A 117 10.13 31.47 14.87
N ARG A 118 10.96 30.52 15.26
CA ARG A 118 12.05 30.74 16.23
C ARG A 118 13.07 31.77 15.72
N ASN A 119 13.46 31.65 14.45
CA ASN A 119 14.38 32.59 13.81
C ASN A 119 13.80 34.02 13.74
N LYS A 120 12.48 34.20 13.77
CA LYS A 120 11.88 35.55 13.88
C LYS A 120 11.99 36.14 15.28
N THR A 121 11.78 35.32 16.33
CA THR A 121 11.86 35.78 17.73
C THR A 121 13.28 36.18 18.13
N GLU A 122 14.30 35.46 17.65
CA GLU A 122 15.71 35.78 17.94
C GLU A 122 16.17 37.12 17.31
N ILE A 123 15.57 37.52 16.17
CA ILE A 123 15.86 38.81 15.51
C ILE A 123 15.18 39.98 16.26
N GLU A 124 14.01 39.78 16.85
CA GLU A 124 13.30 40.82 17.60
C GLU A 124 13.91 41.12 18.99
N GLU A 125 14.59 40.15 19.64
CA GLU A 125 15.25 40.37 20.94
C GLU A 125 16.61 41.10 20.84
N SER A 126 17.32 40.99 19.70
CA SER A 126 18.66 41.58 19.54
C SER A 126 18.66 43.10 19.35
N ASP A 127 17.54 43.72 18.95
CA ASP A 127 17.43 45.16 18.73
C ASP A 127 17.12 45.96 20.02
N THR A 128 16.87 45.28 21.15
CA THR A 128 16.51 45.93 22.43
C THR A 128 17.64 46.14 23.44
N ASP A 129 18.91 45.80 23.13
CA ASP A 129 20.00 45.81 24.12
C ASP A 129 21.24 46.65 23.73
N GLN A 130 21.03 47.92 23.34
CA GLN A 130 22.10 48.94 23.33
C GLN A 130 21.64 50.25 23.96
N SER A 131 22.00 50.46 25.24
CA SER A 131 22.08 51.79 25.84
C SER A 131 23.36 51.87 26.69
N PRO A 132 24.41 52.57 26.24
CA PRO A 132 25.61 52.79 27.03
C PRO A 132 25.58 54.21 27.62
N ASP A 133 25.69 54.35 28.94
CA ASP A 133 26.32 55.55 29.52
C ASP A 133 26.92 55.24 30.88
N GLN A 134 28.22 54.97 30.88
CA GLN A 134 29.06 54.85 32.06
C GLN A 134 29.92 56.12 32.14
N HIS A 135 29.47 57.12 32.91
CA HIS A 135 30.33 58.24 33.31
C HIS A 135 30.55 58.23 34.83
N LYS A 136 31.56 57.46 35.27
CA LYS A 136 32.14 57.59 36.61
C LYS A 136 33.06 58.79 36.63
N ASN A 137 32.59 59.92 37.16
CA ASN A 137 33.47 60.99 37.62
C ASN A 137 33.50 61.01 39.15
N GLY A 138 34.71 61.08 39.70
CA GLY A 138 35.02 60.80 41.10
C GLY A 138 34.46 61.79 42.11
N HIS A 139 34.33 61.31 43.35
CA HIS A 139 34.29 62.18 44.52
C HIS A 139 35.25 61.69 45.59
N ASN A 140 36.19 62.58 45.91
CA ASN A 140 37.25 62.47 46.87
C ASN A 140 36.73 62.83 48.27
N GLY A 141 37.40 62.36 49.32
CA GLY A 141 36.90 62.31 50.69
C GLY A 141 36.75 63.63 51.47
N ASN A 142 36.06 63.48 52.60
CA ASN A 142 36.06 64.22 53.88
C ASN A 142 35.88 65.75 53.89
N ALA A 143 34.78 66.22 54.51
CA ALA A 143 34.78 67.26 55.55
C ALA A 143 33.39 67.41 56.21
N SER A 144 33.32 67.02 57.49
CA SER A 144 32.72 67.72 58.65
C SER A 144 31.51 68.67 58.52
N GLU A 145 30.53 68.40 59.41
CA GLU A 145 29.61 69.32 60.14
C GLU A 145 28.69 70.25 59.30
N LEU A 146 27.39 70.34 59.57
CA LEU A 146 26.84 71.09 60.71
C LEU A 146 25.34 70.75 60.97
N ARG A 147 25.01 70.81 62.26
CA ARG A 147 23.70 70.73 62.91
C ARG A 147 22.66 71.78 62.45
N GLN A 148 21.39 71.49 62.83
CA GLN A 148 20.21 72.36 63.05
C GLN A 148 19.25 72.56 61.84
N ARG A 149 17.91 72.57 61.99
CA ARG A 149 17.05 72.83 63.17
C ARG A 149 15.65 72.19 63.01
N LYS A 150 15.07 71.89 64.17
CA LYS A 150 13.69 71.52 64.51
C LYS A 150 12.62 72.52 64.00
N SER A 151 11.46 72.01 63.58
CA SER A 151 10.11 72.42 64.04
C SER A 151 9.16 71.25 63.89
#